data_AF-A0A963HC91-F1
#
_entry.id   AF-A0A963HC91-F1
#
_cell.length_a   1.000
_cell.length_b   1.000
_cell.length_c   1.000
_cell.angle_alpha   90.00
_cell.angle_beta   90.00
_cell.angle_gamma   90.00
#
_symmetry.space_group_name_H-M   'P 1'
#
loop_
_entity.id
_entity.type
_entity.pdbx_description
1 polymer ?
#
loop_
_entity_poly.entity_id
_entity_poly.type
_entity_poly.pdbx_seq_one_letter_code
_entity_poly.pdbx_strand_id
1 'polypeptide(L)'
;MSKATAVGQGRDPACATSAKRLVEAMPIPMFVLDDRHRVVHWNLACEKLTGIPADSLIGTTRAWSAFYPAERPVMAELALSGCRIDDLERHYAGKYRASALIDGGWDVEDFFPQMPAGGKWLAFTAAALRDHKGRIVGAVQTMRDVTAQREAERAARDGAVLLSEIVQGCPVPMFVIDAEHRVTHWNRACESIVGAPAETMIGSRQQWQPFYARPRPVMADLVLDAANGEIEKFYAGKFHPSPLIAGAWEATDYFPQFPGGGRWLYFTAAPLHGADGEVRGAVETLQDISKQKQYAAELEARARQDPLTGLANRMVLEERLKLALSQAARHKRLLALAFMDLDRFKPINDQLGHAVGDALLVELARRLTATVREADTVARVGGDEFVIVLSDPESLDAVEYVVRRIIDVVRQPFQLPQGCVEVGCSVGIALYPEHSGDQGSLLRDADAAMYRAKTAGRNGYSIHSRHAS
;
A
#
# COMPACT_ATOMS: atom_id res chain seq x y z
N MET A 1 84.43 38.05 46.57
CA MET A 1 83.40 38.99 47.08
C MET A 1 82.58 39.49 45.91
N SER A 2 81.34 39.03 45.74
CA SER A 2 80.26 39.86 45.19
C SER A 2 78.92 39.21 45.55
N LYS A 3 78.03 40.05 46.09
CA LYS A 3 76.86 39.70 46.89
C LYS A 3 75.69 39.17 46.06
N ALA A 4 75.08 38.09 46.55
CA ALA A 4 73.73 37.68 46.19
C ALA A 4 72.73 38.77 46.61
N THR A 5 71.90 39.22 45.67
CA THR A 5 70.70 40.02 45.94
C THR A 5 69.50 39.10 45.73
N ALA A 6 68.85 38.75 46.84
CA ALA A 6 67.57 38.05 46.84
C ALA A 6 66.49 39.00 46.30
N VAL A 7 65.94 38.69 45.12
CA VAL A 7 64.71 39.30 44.63
C VAL A 7 63.54 38.52 45.25
N GLY A 8 62.89 39.13 46.23
CA GLY A 8 61.68 38.61 46.85
C GLY A 8 60.57 38.49 45.82
N GLN A 9 59.93 37.32 45.78
CA GLN A 9 58.69 37.07 45.07
C GLN A 9 57.54 37.82 45.78
N GLY A 10 57.35 39.09 45.43
CA GLY A 10 56.07 39.76 45.62
C GLY A 10 55.10 39.30 44.54
N ARG A 11 54.14 38.43 44.88
CA ARG A 11 52.98 38.16 44.01
C ARG A 11 52.15 39.44 43.93
N ASP A 12 52.01 39.99 42.72
CA ASP A 12 51.19 41.17 42.46
C ASP A 12 49.70 40.88 42.77
N PRO A 13 49.09 41.54 43.78
CA PRO A 13 47.69 41.36 44.16
C PRO A 13 46.71 41.66 43.00
N ALA A 14 47.12 42.47 42.01
CA ALA A 14 46.28 42.80 40.87
C ALA A 14 46.04 41.61 39.93
N CYS A 15 47.01 40.69 39.82
CA CYS A 15 46.93 39.53 38.93
C CYS A 15 45.99 38.44 39.50
N ALA A 16 46.05 38.17 40.80
CA ALA A 16 45.13 37.25 41.48
C ALA A 16 43.68 37.76 41.44
N THR A 17 43.48 39.07 41.59
CA THR A 17 42.17 39.71 41.49
C THR A 17 41.59 39.63 40.08
N SER A 18 42.44 39.67 39.05
CA SER A 18 42.03 39.60 37.63
C SER A 18 41.60 38.19 37.22
N ALA A 19 42.34 37.15 37.64
CA ALA A 19 41.98 35.75 37.36
C ALA A 19 40.65 35.35 38.02
N LYS A 20 40.39 35.79 39.25
CA LYS A 20 39.10 35.56 39.93
C LYS A 20 37.93 36.18 39.17
N ARG A 21 38.09 37.41 38.67
CA ARG A 21 37.06 38.09 37.85
C ARG A 21 36.79 37.38 36.53
N LEU A 22 37.82 36.80 35.90
CA LEU A 22 37.66 36.02 34.67
C LEU A 22 36.84 34.75 34.91
N VAL A 23 37.15 33.99 35.96
CA VAL A 23 36.38 32.78 36.35
C VAL A 23 34.92 33.13 36.67
N GLU A 24 34.70 34.24 37.37
CA GLU A 24 33.36 34.71 37.74
C GLU A 24 32.52 35.11 36.52
N ALA A 25 33.16 35.70 35.51
CA ALA A 25 32.50 36.10 34.27
C ALA A 25 32.32 34.96 33.26
N MET A 26 32.85 33.75 33.53
CA MET A 26 32.69 32.63 32.61
C MET A 26 31.22 32.19 32.54
N PRO A 27 30.64 32.06 31.34
CA PRO A 27 29.26 31.61 31.18
C PRO A 27 29.09 30.11 31.42
N ILE A 28 30.19 29.38 31.62
CA ILE A 28 30.20 27.93 31.87
C ILE A 28 30.14 27.71 33.38
N PRO A 29 29.12 27.00 33.90
CA PRO A 29 29.08 26.56 35.28
C PRO A 29 30.35 25.81 35.67
N MET A 30 31.09 26.33 36.66
CA MET A 30 32.32 25.70 37.14
C MET A 30 32.57 25.94 38.62
N PHE A 31 33.24 24.97 39.24
CA PHE A 31 33.81 25.12 40.58
C PHE A 31 35.23 24.58 40.62
N VAL A 32 36.00 25.07 41.60
CA VAL A 32 37.40 24.70 41.80
C VAL A 32 37.60 24.29 43.25
N LEU A 33 38.36 23.21 43.44
CA LEU A 33 38.80 22.70 44.72
C LEU A 33 40.30 22.99 44.91
N ASP A 34 40.71 23.31 46.13
CA ASP A 34 42.13 23.35 46.51
C ASP A 34 42.68 21.94 46.83
N ASP A 35 43.98 21.87 47.17
CA ASP A 35 44.68 20.64 47.57
C ASP A 35 44.16 20.03 48.89
N ARG A 36 43.26 20.72 49.60
CA ARG A 36 42.58 20.26 50.82
C ARG A 36 41.10 19.94 50.58
N HIS A 37 40.69 19.76 49.32
CA HIS A 37 39.32 19.47 48.90
C HIS A 37 38.31 20.59 49.24
N ARG A 38 38.76 21.81 49.52
CA ARG A 38 37.86 22.93 49.82
C ARG A 38 37.48 23.65 48.54
N VAL A 39 36.20 24.01 48.42
CA VAL A 39 35.73 24.85 47.30
C VAL A 39 36.37 26.23 47.42
N VAL A 40 37.17 26.61 46.44
CA VAL A 40 37.81 27.95 46.37
C VAL A 40 37.16 28.86 45.33
N HIS A 41 36.48 28.27 44.35
CA HIS A 41 35.66 29.01 43.39
C HIS A 41 34.35 28.27 43.14
N TRP A 42 33.27 29.05 43.03
CA TRP A 42 31.94 28.62 42.64
C TRP A 42 31.34 29.79 41.88
N ASN A 43 31.40 29.75 40.54
CA ASN A 43 31.08 30.95 39.76
C ASN A 43 29.57 31.18 39.66
N LEU A 44 29.17 32.40 39.27
CA LEU A 44 27.76 32.79 39.08
C LEU A 44 26.97 31.83 38.16
N ALA A 45 27.60 31.28 37.12
CA ALA A 45 26.94 30.29 36.27
C ALA A 45 26.63 28.99 37.03
N CYS A 46 27.54 28.56 37.92
CA CYS A 46 27.33 27.42 38.81
C CYS A 46 26.23 27.70 39.85
N GLU A 47 26.20 28.89 40.46
CA GLU A 47 25.11 29.29 41.37
C GLU A 47 23.75 29.21 40.69
N LYS A 48 23.63 29.74 39.47
CA LYS A 48 22.38 29.69 38.70
C LYS A 48 21.98 28.28 38.32
N LEU A 49 22.94 27.42 37.98
CA LEU A 49 22.67 26.04 37.59
C LEU A 49 22.15 25.23 38.78
N THR A 50 22.81 25.34 39.94
CA THR A 50 22.51 24.51 41.11
C THR A 50 21.46 25.13 42.04
N GLY A 51 21.25 26.44 41.95
CA GLY A 51 20.44 27.21 42.90
C GLY A 51 21.13 27.45 44.25
N ILE A 52 22.41 27.14 44.38
CA ILE A 52 23.16 27.26 45.65
C ILE A 52 24.11 28.46 45.58
N PRO A 53 24.00 29.42 46.52
CA PRO A 53 24.93 30.55 46.60
C PRO A 53 26.37 30.11 46.91
N ALA A 54 27.34 30.74 46.28
CA ALA A 54 28.77 30.48 46.41
C ALA A 54 29.25 30.62 47.86
N ASP A 55 28.77 31.63 48.58
CA ASP A 55 29.12 31.88 49.99
C ASP A 55 28.75 30.72 50.93
N SER A 56 27.82 29.85 50.52
CA SER A 56 27.43 28.67 51.30
C SER A 56 28.37 27.48 51.13
N LEU A 57 29.17 27.46 50.05
CA LEU A 57 30.06 26.36 49.68
C LEU A 57 31.55 26.73 49.76
N ILE A 58 31.91 27.99 49.48
CA ILE A 58 33.30 28.45 49.52
C ILE A 58 33.92 28.19 50.90
N GLY A 59 35.13 27.60 50.90
CA GLY A 59 35.86 27.22 52.10
C GLY A 59 35.43 25.89 52.74
N THR A 60 34.37 25.26 52.24
CA THR A 60 33.86 23.96 52.73
C THR A 60 34.32 22.81 51.84
N THR A 61 34.22 21.58 52.35
CA THR A 61 34.43 20.33 51.59
C THR A 61 33.12 19.70 51.11
N ARG A 62 32.04 20.49 51.03
CA ARG A 62 30.68 19.98 50.77
C ARG A 62 30.19 20.23 49.35
N ALA A 63 31.10 20.26 48.36
CA ALA A 63 30.71 20.45 46.96
C ALA A 63 29.66 19.42 46.51
N TRP A 64 29.72 18.21 47.06
CA TRP A 64 28.78 17.12 46.81
C TRP A 64 27.32 17.46 47.12
N SER A 65 27.04 18.36 48.07
CA SER A 65 25.66 18.64 48.50
C SER A 65 24.84 19.34 47.42
N ALA A 66 25.50 19.95 46.42
CA ALA A 66 24.85 20.50 45.25
C ALA A 66 24.36 19.43 44.27
N PHE A 67 24.95 18.23 44.30
CA PHE A 67 24.80 17.21 43.27
C PHE A 67 24.31 15.86 43.80
N TYR A 68 24.33 15.63 45.11
CA TYR A 68 23.96 14.34 45.70
C TYR A 68 23.20 14.53 47.01
N PRO A 69 22.21 13.66 47.31
CA PRO A 69 21.41 13.75 48.53
C PRO A 69 22.18 13.26 49.78
N ALA A 70 23.28 12.52 49.58
CA ALA A 70 24.13 12.01 50.63
C ALA A 70 25.59 12.23 50.26
N GLU A 71 26.46 12.25 51.29
CA GLU A 71 27.89 12.50 51.13
C GLU A 71 28.55 11.44 50.25
N ARG A 72 29.16 11.90 49.15
CA ARG A 72 29.96 11.09 48.23
C ARG A 72 30.88 11.99 47.40
N PRO A 73 31.99 11.44 46.88
CA PRO A 73 32.94 12.27 46.15
C PRO A 73 32.37 12.80 44.83
N VAL A 74 32.56 14.10 44.59
CA VAL A 74 32.36 14.70 43.25
C VAL A 74 33.54 14.34 42.35
N MET A 75 33.36 14.38 41.03
CA MET A 75 34.43 13.98 40.11
C MET A 75 35.68 14.86 40.24
N ALA A 76 35.55 16.15 40.58
CA ALA A 76 36.70 17.01 40.93
C ALA A 76 37.53 16.47 42.11
N GLU A 77 36.90 15.87 43.12
CA GLU A 77 37.60 15.30 44.28
C GLU A 77 38.34 14.01 43.90
N LEU A 78 37.78 13.23 42.97
CA LEU A 78 38.47 12.08 42.41
C LEU A 78 39.64 12.52 41.53
N ALA A 79 39.50 13.61 40.76
CA ALA A 79 40.60 14.17 39.98
C ALA A 79 41.77 14.64 40.86
N LEU A 80 41.48 15.21 42.03
CA LEU A 80 42.48 15.56 43.04
C LEU A 80 43.28 14.34 43.53
N SER A 81 42.61 13.20 43.77
CA SER A 81 43.25 11.98 44.26
C SER A 81 43.88 11.12 43.16
N GLY A 82 43.91 11.61 41.92
CA GLY A 82 44.50 10.93 40.78
C GLY A 82 43.58 9.93 40.07
N CYS A 83 42.26 10.01 40.29
CA CYS A 83 41.23 9.23 39.61
C CYS A 83 41.52 7.72 39.58
N ARG A 84 41.63 7.11 40.77
CA ARG A 84 41.78 5.66 40.88
C ARG A 84 40.58 4.98 40.21
N ILE A 85 40.86 4.00 39.35
CA ILE A 85 39.82 3.29 38.57
C ILE A 85 38.76 2.68 39.50
N ASP A 86 39.16 2.10 40.63
CA ASP A 86 38.21 1.52 41.60
C ASP A 86 37.20 2.55 42.13
N ASP A 87 37.62 3.79 42.36
CA ASP A 87 36.74 4.87 42.84
C ASP A 87 35.82 5.37 41.72
N LEU A 88 36.33 5.43 40.47
CA LEU A 88 35.54 5.78 39.29
C LEU A 88 34.45 4.75 39.03
N GLU A 89 34.77 3.46 39.08
CA GLU A 89 33.79 2.39 38.94
C GLU A 89 32.76 2.42 40.08
N ARG A 90 33.21 2.59 41.33
CA ARG A 90 32.30 2.63 42.48
C ARG A 90 31.24 3.74 42.38
N HIS A 91 31.61 4.89 41.83
CA HIS A 91 30.79 6.09 41.89
C HIS A 91 30.17 6.49 40.54
N TYR A 92 30.80 6.15 39.42
CA TYR A 92 30.43 6.59 38.08
C TYR A 92 30.42 5.45 37.05
N ALA A 93 30.36 4.18 37.47
CA ALA A 93 30.34 3.00 36.58
C ALA A 93 29.51 3.21 35.31
N GLY A 94 30.14 3.00 34.14
CA GLY A 94 29.51 3.09 32.83
C GLY A 94 29.16 4.50 32.36
N LYS A 95 29.48 5.56 33.12
CA LYS A 95 29.12 6.96 32.81
C LYS A 95 30.31 7.87 32.55
N TYR A 96 31.54 7.39 32.71
CA TYR A 96 32.76 8.19 32.57
C TYR A 96 33.59 7.76 31.36
N ARG A 97 34.39 8.69 30.83
CA ARG A 97 35.43 8.44 29.83
C ARG A 97 36.59 9.43 30.02
N ALA A 98 37.79 9.05 29.55
CA ALA A 98 38.89 10.00 29.50
C ALA A 98 38.52 11.19 28.58
N SER A 99 38.80 12.41 29.04
CA SER A 99 38.50 13.62 28.27
C SER A 99 39.40 13.71 27.05
N ALA A 100 38.83 14.01 25.89
CA ALA A 100 39.60 14.23 24.67
C ALA A 100 40.29 15.61 24.62
N LEU A 101 39.85 16.53 25.47
CA LEU A 101 40.28 17.93 25.44
C LEU A 101 41.29 18.29 26.52
N ILE A 102 41.31 17.55 27.63
CA ILE A 102 42.18 17.82 28.78
C ILE A 102 42.89 16.54 29.18
N ASP A 103 44.22 16.56 29.09
CA ASP A 103 45.05 15.43 29.52
C ASP A 103 44.88 15.16 31.02
N GLY A 104 44.62 13.89 31.36
CA GLY A 104 44.25 13.46 32.72
C GLY A 104 42.89 13.96 33.21
N GLY A 105 42.05 14.54 32.32
CA GLY A 105 40.67 14.92 32.61
C GLY A 105 39.69 13.77 32.35
N TRP A 106 38.51 13.87 32.96
CA TRP A 106 37.44 12.87 32.86
C TRP A 106 36.11 13.54 32.52
N ASP A 107 35.49 13.07 31.45
CA ASP A 107 34.15 13.48 31.04
C ASP A 107 33.11 12.52 31.60
N VAL A 108 31.99 13.05 32.07
CA VAL A 108 30.87 12.30 32.63
C VAL A 108 29.55 12.91 32.16
N GLU A 109 28.55 12.07 31.93
CA GLU A 109 27.16 12.51 31.83
C GLU A 109 26.31 11.81 32.88
N ASP A 110 25.52 12.57 33.64
CA ASP A 110 24.58 12.00 34.61
C ASP A 110 23.31 12.85 34.79
N PHE A 111 22.26 12.22 35.32
CA PHE A 111 21.02 12.88 35.68
C PHE A 111 20.98 13.19 37.17
N PHE A 112 20.69 14.45 37.49
CA PHE A 112 20.65 14.98 38.84
C PHE A 112 19.21 15.37 39.21
N PRO A 113 18.42 14.46 39.81
CA PRO A 113 16.98 14.65 40.04
C PRO A 113 16.64 15.77 41.04
N GLN A 114 17.57 16.12 41.92
CA GLN A 114 17.40 17.18 42.92
C GLN A 114 17.63 18.60 42.37
N MET A 115 18.12 18.71 41.13
CA MET A 115 18.33 20.02 40.51
C MET A 115 16.98 20.73 40.28
N PRO A 116 16.98 22.08 40.19
CA PRO A 116 15.76 22.84 39.93
C PRO A 116 15.01 22.36 38.67
N ALA A 117 13.69 22.60 38.64
CA ALA A 117 12.80 22.23 37.54
C ALA A 117 12.64 20.72 37.28
N GLY A 118 12.75 19.88 38.33
CA GLY A 118 12.46 18.44 38.24
C GLY A 118 13.66 17.58 37.84
N GLY A 119 14.87 18.13 37.94
CA GLY A 119 16.13 17.46 37.64
C GLY A 119 16.77 17.91 36.32
N LYS A 120 18.09 17.68 36.19
CA LYS A 120 18.86 18.07 35.00
C LYS A 120 19.82 16.98 34.57
N TRP A 121 19.97 16.78 33.26
CA TRP A 121 21.10 16.05 32.69
C TRP A 121 22.29 17.00 32.56
N LEU A 122 23.40 16.66 33.21
CA LEU A 122 24.63 17.43 33.12
C LEU A 122 25.72 16.60 32.44
N ALA A 123 26.35 17.19 31.43
CA ALA A 123 27.64 16.75 30.92
C ALA A 123 28.71 17.57 31.64
N PHE A 124 29.66 16.91 32.30
CA PHE A 124 30.67 17.60 33.08
C PHE A 124 32.05 16.98 32.93
N THR A 125 33.06 17.84 32.95
CA THR A 125 34.46 17.46 32.84
C THR A 125 35.18 17.89 34.10
N ALA A 126 35.88 16.96 34.74
CA ALA A 126 36.76 17.25 35.86
C ALA A 126 38.22 17.04 35.48
N ALA A 127 39.11 17.91 35.94
CA ALA A 127 40.54 17.80 35.69
C ALA A 127 41.35 18.30 36.88
N ALA A 128 42.50 17.67 37.11
CA ALA A 128 43.46 18.09 38.12
C ALA A 128 44.20 19.36 37.66
N LEU A 129 44.27 20.36 38.53
CA LEU A 129 45.09 21.56 38.35
C LEU A 129 46.51 21.27 38.83
N ARG A 130 47.51 21.59 38.01
CA ARG A 130 48.92 21.30 38.31
C ARG A 130 49.77 22.57 38.38
N ASP A 131 50.73 22.60 39.29
CA ASP A 131 51.74 23.64 39.34
C ASP A 131 52.81 23.47 38.24
N HIS A 132 53.73 24.42 38.14
CA HIS A 132 54.83 24.39 37.16
C HIS A 132 55.82 23.22 37.36
N LYS A 133 55.70 22.45 38.45
CA LYS A 133 56.47 21.22 38.73
C LYS A 133 55.63 19.96 38.49
N GLY A 134 54.42 20.08 37.95
CA GLY A 134 53.51 18.97 37.66
C GLY A 134 52.74 18.42 38.87
N ARG A 135 52.87 19.04 40.05
CA ARG A 135 52.18 18.60 41.27
C ARG A 135 50.73 19.06 41.23
N ILE A 136 49.81 18.18 41.63
CA ILE A 136 48.40 18.53 41.76
C ILE A 136 48.26 19.54 42.91
N VAL A 137 47.64 20.69 42.62
CA VAL A 137 47.40 21.78 43.57
C VAL A 137 45.91 22.13 43.70
N GLY A 138 45.05 21.43 42.97
CA GLY A 138 43.63 21.68 42.93
C GLY A 138 42.94 20.78 41.89
N ALA A 139 41.64 20.92 41.76
CA ALA A 139 40.89 20.38 40.62
C ALA A 139 39.80 21.34 40.21
N VAL A 140 39.44 21.29 38.93
CA VAL A 140 38.34 22.06 38.35
C VAL A 140 37.31 21.09 37.82
N GLN A 141 36.03 21.44 37.99
CA GLN A 141 34.94 20.79 37.28
C GLN A 141 34.12 21.83 36.55
N THR A 142 33.85 21.56 35.28
CA THR A 142 32.99 22.36 34.41
C THR A 142 31.77 21.54 34.03
N MET A 143 30.61 22.18 33.87
CA MET A 143 29.34 21.50 33.59
C MET A 143 28.58 22.20 32.47
N ARG A 144 27.80 21.42 31.73
CA ARG A 144 26.86 21.87 30.72
C ARG A 144 25.53 21.17 30.94
N ASP A 145 24.46 21.95 31.00
CA ASP A 145 23.09 21.42 30.97
C ASP A 145 22.79 20.89 29.56
N VAL A 146 22.56 19.59 29.45
CA VAL A 146 22.24 18.89 28.20
C VAL A 146 20.80 18.35 28.21
N THR A 147 19.96 18.80 29.15
CA THR A 147 18.59 18.30 29.34
C THR A 147 17.74 18.48 28.07
N ALA A 148 17.67 19.70 27.53
CA ALA A 148 16.90 19.98 26.32
C ALA A 148 17.37 19.17 25.10
N GLN A 149 18.69 18.95 24.97
CA GLN A 149 19.25 18.12 23.90
C GLN A 149 18.83 16.66 24.06
N ARG A 150 18.97 16.10 25.27
CA ARG A 150 18.59 14.71 25.58
C ARG A 150 17.09 14.47 25.39
N GLU A 151 16.26 15.43 25.80
CA GLU A 151 14.80 15.37 25.60
C GLU A 151 14.44 15.41 24.12
N ALA A 152 15.05 16.31 23.33
CA ALA A 152 14.82 16.40 21.89
C ALA A 152 15.28 15.13 21.16
N GLU A 153 16.48 14.60 21.48
CA GLU A 153 16.97 13.34 20.91
C GLU A 153 16.06 12.16 21.25
N ARG A 154 15.58 12.09 22.49
CA ARG A 154 14.65 11.03 22.92
C ARG A 154 13.31 11.16 22.23
N ALA A 155 12.73 12.36 22.18
CA ALA A 155 11.46 12.61 21.50
C ALA A 155 11.56 12.28 20.00
N ALA A 156 12.69 12.61 19.35
CA ALA A 156 12.94 12.24 17.96
C ALA A 156 13.03 10.72 17.76
N ARG A 157 13.73 10.00 18.65
CA ARG A 157 13.80 8.53 18.61
C ARG A 157 12.43 7.90 18.84
N ASP A 158 11.71 8.34 19.86
CA ASP A 158 10.38 7.82 20.21
C ASP A 158 9.38 8.10 19.07
N GLY A 159 9.46 9.28 18.45
CA GLY A 159 8.67 9.63 17.26
C GLY A 159 9.00 8.76 16.05
N ALA A 160 10.28 8.49 15.78
CA ALA A 160 10.70 7.61 14.69
C ALA A 160 10.21 6.16 14.89
N VAL A 161 10.28 5.65 16.12
CA VAL A 161 9.75 4.33 16.47
C VAL A 161 8.24 4.28 16.26
N LEU A 162 7.50 5.31 16.72
CA LEU A 162 6.05 5.37 16.54
C LEU A 162 5.65 5.38 15.05
N LEU A 163 6.30 6.20 14.22
CA LEU A 163 6.04 6.25 12.78
C LEU A 163 6.28 4.89 12.10
N SER A 164 7.37 4.21 12.48
CA SER A 164 7.66 2.86 12.00
C SER A 164 6.56 1.86 12.40
N GLU A 165 6.10 1.89 13.65
CA GLU A 165 5.01 1.02 14.10
C GLU A 165 3.67 1.31 13.40
N ILE A 166 3.38 2.58 13.07
CA ILE A 166 2.20 2.94 12.27
C ILE A 166 2.26 2.30 10.88
N VAL A 167 3.42 2.37 10.21
CA VAL A 167 3.63 1.72 8.90
C VAL A 167 3.48 0.21 9.02
N GLN A 168 4.10 -0.41 10.03
CA GLN A 168 4.06 -1.85 10.28
C GLN A 168 2.67 -2.37 10.66
N GLY A 169 1.87 -1.55 11.35
CA GLY A 169 0.49 -1.87 11.73
C GLY A 169 -0.55 -1.59 10.65
N CYS A 170 -0.18 -0.88 9.57
CA CYS A 170 -1.08 -0.58 8.47
C CYS A 170 -1.47 -1.88 7.73
N PRO A 171 -2.77 -2.19 7.57
CA PRO A 171 -3.21 -3.40 6.88
C PRO A 171 -3.08 -3.30 5.36
N VAL A 172 -2.80 -2.11 4.83
CA VAL A 172 -2.51 -1.90 3.41
C VAL A 172 -1.06 -2.28 3.15
N PRO A 173 -0.78 -3.25 2.27
CA PRO A 173 0.57 -3.54 1.81
C PRO A 173 1.26 -2.28 1.32
N MET A 174 2.42 -1.97 1.88
CA MET A 174 3.19 -0.82 1.45
C MET A 174 4.69 -1.03 1.63
N PHE A 175 5.45 -0.39 0.75
CA PHE A 175 6.90 -0.24 0.90
C PHE A 175 7.33 1.19 0.57
N VAL A 176 8.48 1.59 1.10
CA VAL A 176 9.06 2.92 0.93
C VAL A 176 10.48 2.79 0.42
N ILE A 177 10.85 3.61 -0.55
CA ILE A 177 12.23 3.79 -1.02
C ILE A 177 12.75 5.19 -0.66
N ASP A 178 14.05 5.29 -0.36
CA ASP A 178 14.74 6.58 -0.20
C ASP A 178 15.18 7.18 -1.55
N ALA A 179 15.78 8.37 -1.51
CA ALA A 179 16.30 9.09 -2.68
C ALA A 179 17.36 8.30 -3.47
N GLU A 180 17.97 7.28 -2.88
CA GLU A 180 18.93 6.39 -3.52
C GLU A 180 18.30 5.06 -3.97
N HIS A 181 16.96 4.99 -4.05
CA HIS A 181 16.17 3.82 -4.43
C HIS A 181 16.35 2.61 -3.52
N ARG A 182 16.75 2.81 -2.26
CA ARG A 182 16.86 1.73 -1.29
C ARG A 182 15.57 1.60 -0.51
N VAL A 183 15.10 0.36 -0.34
CA VAL A 183 13.92 0.08 0.48
C VAL A 183 14.23 0.43 1.94
N THR A 184 13.49 1.37 2.51
CA THR A 184 13.61 1.75 3.93
C THR A 184 12.53 1.09 4.78
N HIS A 185 11.35 0.87 4.19
CA HIS A 185 10.23 0.23 4.87
C HIS A 185 9.61 -0.82 3.96
N TRP A 186 9.28 -1.95 4.57
CA TRP A 186 8.53 -3.04 3.95
C TRP A 186 7.61 -3.57 5.04
N ASN A 187 6.31 -3.24 4.98
CA ASN A 187 5.42 -3.51 6.11
C ASN A 187 4.93 -4.96 6.16
N ARG A 188 4.41 -5.38 7.32
CA ARG A 188 3.88 -6.76 7.53
C ARG A 188 2.83 -7.18 6.50
N ALA A 189 1.99 -6.24 6.07
CA ALA A 189 1.00 -6.50 5.03
C ALA A 189 1.66 -6.75 3.65
N CYS A 190 2.73 -6.02 3.34
CA CYS A 190 3.55 -6.22 2.13
C CYS A 190 4.22 -7.59 2.13
N GLU A 191 4.86 -7.99 3.24
CA GLU A 191 5.44 -9.33 3.38
C GLU A 191 4.42 -10.43 3.10
N SER A 192 3.21 -10.27 3.64
CA SER A 192 2.14 -11.27 3.54
C SER A 192 1.60 -11.41 2.12
N ILE A 193 1.40 -10.31 1.39
CA ILE A 193 0.84 -10.36 0.03
C ILE A 193 1.89 -10.71 -1.02
N VAL A 194 3.10 -10.17 -0.87
CA VAL A 194 4.18 -10.30 -1.84
C VAL A 194 4.98 -11.59 -1.61
N GLY A 195 5.07 -12.05 -0.36
CA GLY A 195 5.84 -13.24 0.02
C GLY A 195 7.35 -13.00 0.17
N ALA A 196 7.80 -11.74 0.13
CA ALA A 196 9.20 -11.36 0.33
C ALA A 196 9.42 -10.84 1.77
N PRO A 197 10.34 -11.44 2.57
CA PRO A 197 10.63 -10.98 3.92
C PRO A 197 11.29 -9.59 3.95
N ALA A 198 10.87 -8.74 4.88
CA ALA A 198 11.39 -7.39 5.05
C ALA A 198 12.90 -7.36 5.27
N GLU A 199 13.45 -8.34 6.00
CA GLU A 199 14.90 -8.47 6.25
C GLU A 199 15.73 -8.65 4.97
N THR A 200 15.13 -9.18 3.90
CA THR A 200 15.80 -9.33 2.60
C THR A 200 15.64 -8.09 1.71
N MET A 201 14.55 -7.34 1.92
CA MET A 201 14.20 -6.20 1.09
C MET A 201 14.82 -4.91 1.60
N ILE A 202 14.78 -4.66 2.92
CA ILE A 202 15.26 -3.41 3.54
C ILE A 202 16.78 -3.23 3.27
N GLY A 203 17.15 -2.03 2.84
CA GLY A 203 18.50 -1.65 2.42
C GLY A 203 18.87 -2.05 0.98
N SER A 204 18.10 -2.95 0.36
CA SER A 204 18.29 -3.38 -1.02
C SER A 204 17.72 -2.38 -2.04
N ARG A 205 18.06 -2.57 -3.31
CA ARG A 205 17.47 -1.90 -4.49
C ARG A 205 16.71 -2.90 -5.37
N GLN A 206 16.14 -3.93 -4.75
CA GLN A 206 15.53 -5.07 -5.45
C GLN A 206 14.01 -5.14 -5.27
N GLN A 207 13.37 -4.02 -4.95
CA GLN A 207 11.92 -3.88 -4.81
C GLN A 207 11.13 -4.45 -6.01
N TRP A 208 11.72 -4.48 -7.21
CA TRP A 208 11.12 -5.04 -8.41
C TRP A 208 11.01 -6.58 -8.41
N GLN A 209 11.90 -7.27 -7.68
CA GLN A 209 12.12 -8.71 -7.78
C GLN A 209 10.86 -9.54 -7.50
N PRO A 210 10.02 -9.19 -6.52
CA PRO A 210 8.79 -9.95 -6.30
C PRO A 210 7.74 -9.75 -7.40
N PHE A 211 7.79 -8.61 -8.10
CA PHE A 211 6.78 -8.19 -9.08
C PHE A 211 7.16 -8.53 -10.53
N TYR A 212 8.43 -8.75 -10.83
CA TYR A 212 8.88 -8.98 -12.21
C TYR A 212 10.00 -10.00 -12.29
N ALA A 213 10.00 -10.79 -13.36
CA ALA A 213 11.04 -11.81 -13.60
C ALA A 213 12.40 -11.22 -13.99
N ARG A 214 12.47 -9.94 -14.37
CA ARG A 214 13.69 -9.25 -14.79
C ARG A 214 13.77 -7.85 -14.16
N PRO A 215 14.99 -7.33 -13.92
CA PRO A 215 15.18 -6.00 -13.37
C PRO A 215 14.47 -4.92 -14.19
N ARG A 216 13.64 -4.13 -13.53
CA ARG A 216 13.01 -2.91 -14.07
C ARG A 216 12.57 -2.01 -12.91
N PRO A 217 12.41 -0.70 -13.13
CA PRO A 217 11.84 0.18 -12.12
C PRO A 217 10.38 -0.21 -11.80
N VAL A 218 10.03 -0.12 -10.52
CA VAL A 218 8.64 -0.15 -10.05
C VAL A 218 8.05 1.27 -10.12
N MET A 219 6.76 1.45 -9.82
CA MET A 219 6.14 2.76 -9.94
C MET A 219 6.78 3.76 -8.95
N ALA A 220 7.11 3.34 -7.73
CA ALA A 220 7.84 4.16 -6.75
C ALA A 220 9.14 4.75 -7.33
N ASP A 221 9.92 3.95 -8.06
CA ASP A 221 11.18 4.42 -8.69
C ASP A 221 10.90 5.52 -9.71
N LEU A 222 9.90 5.32 -10.57
CA LEU A 222 9.55 6.27 -11.62
C LEU A 222 8.98 7.57 -11.07
N VAL A 223 8.23 7.49 -9.97
CA VAL A 223 7.70 8.65 -9.24
C VAL A 223 8.83 9.43 -8.58
N LEU A 224 9.78 8.74 -7.95
CA LEU A 224 10.96 9.36 -7.35
C LEU A 224 11.79 10.12 -8.39
N ASP A 225 12.01 9.53 -9.56
CA ASP A 225 12.80 10.13 -10.65
C ASP A 225 12.05 11.22 -11.43
N ALA A 226 10.78 11.48 -11.10
CA ALA A 226 9.87 12.33 -11.88
C ALA A 226 9.83 11.95 -13.38
N ALA A 227 10.04 10.67 -13.69
CA ALA A 227 10.26 10.15 -15.03
C ALA A 227 8.93 9.87 -15.76
N ASN A 228 8.06 10.87 -15.89
CA ASN A 228 6.70 10.71 -16.45
C ASN A 228 6.68 10.04 -17.84
N GLY A 229 7.68 10.29 -18.70
CA GLY A 229 7.80 9.64 -20.01
C GLY A 229 8.19 8.16 -19.95
N GLU A 230 8.89 7.73 -18.89
CA GLU A 230 9.24 6.32 -18.68
C GLU A 230 8.07 5.54 -18.06
N ILE A 231 7.12 6.20 -17.38
CA ILE A 231 5.91 5.52 -16.87
C ILE A 231 5.11 4.91 -18.03
N GLU A 232 4.89 5.66 -19.12
CA GLU A 232 4.20 5.15 -20.31
C GLU A 232 4.90 3.90 -20.89
N LYS A 233 6.23 3.92 -20.98
CA LYS A 233 7.02 2.78 -21.48
C LYS A 233 6.80 1.49 -20.69
N PHE A 234 6.56 1.62 -19.39
CA PHE A 234 6.49 0.51 -18.45
C PHE A 234 5.06 0.10 -18.07
N TYR A 235 4.11 1.03 -18.21
CA TYR A 235 2.72 0.91 -17.77
C TYR A 235 1.70 1.38 -18.81
N ALA A 236 2.04 1.41 -20.11
CA ALA A 236 1.16 1.85 -21.19
C ALA A 236 -0.30 1.36 -21.05
N GLY A 237 -1.25 2.31 -21.09
CA GLY A 237 -2.69 2.03 -21.06
C GLY A 237 -3.27 1.51 -19.75
N LYS A 238 -2.48 1.42 -18.67
CA LYS A 238 -2.94 0.88 -17.37
C LYS A 238 -2.61 1.77 -16.16
N PHE A 239 -2.26 3.02 -16.39
CA PHE A 239 -1.92 4.00 -15.34
C PHE A 239 -2.64 5.34 -15.57
N HIS A 240 -2.79 6.11 -14.50
CA HIS A 240 -3.29 7.47 -14.52
C HIS A 240 -2.77 8.25 -13.29
N PRO A 241 -2.74 9.59 -13.32
CA PRO A 241 -2.41 10.35 -12.13
C PRO A 241 -3.44 10.09 -11.03
N SER A 242 -2.98 10.07 -9.78
CA SER A 242 -3.88 9.94 -8.62
C SER A 242 -4.72 11.21 -8.47
N PRO A 243 -6.04 11.10 -8.26
CA PRO A 243 -6.87 12.25 -7.93
C PRO A 243 -6.72 12.70 -6.46
N LEU A 244 -6.10 11.88 -5.62
CA LEU A 244 -6.03 12.09 -4.17
C LEU A 244 -4.70 12.68 -3.71
N ILE A 245 -3.61 12.34 -4.39
CA ILE A 245 -2.26 12.73 -3.99
C ILE A 245 -1.55 13.39 -5.18
N ALA A 246 -1.15 14.65 -5.01
CA ALA A 246 -0.44 15.38 -6.04
C ALA A 246 0.91 14.72 -6.35
N GLY A 247 1.21 14.56 -7.65
CA GLY A 247 2.44 13.89 -8.11
C GLY A 247 2.43 12.37 -7.96
N ALA A 248 1.36 11.78 -7.42
CA ALA A 248 1.21 10.33 -7.34
C ALA A 248 0.59 9.76 -8.62
N TRP A 249 0.90 8.48 -8.86
CA TRP A 249 0.39 7.72 -9.99
C TRP A 249 -0.24 6.42 -9.51
N GLU A 250 -1.32 6.03 -10.18
CA GLU A 250 -2.12 4.85 -9.89
C GLU A 250 -2.08 3.93 -11.10
N ALA A 251 -1.98 2.63 -10.87
CA ALA A 251 -2.00 1.65 -11.94
C ALA A 251 -2.64 0.33 -11.50
N THR A 252 -3.13 -0.42 -12.49
CA THR A 252 -3.67 -1.77 -12.27
C THR A 252 -2.93 -2.77 -13.16
N ASP A 253 -2.46 -3.86 -12.57
CA ASP A 253 -1.75 -4.89 -13.33
C ASP A 253 -1.96 -6.29 -12.77
N TYR A 254 -1.67 -7.29 -13.60
CA TYR A 254 -1.73 -8.70 -13.21
C TYR A 254 -0.33 -9.28 -13.04
N PHE A 255 -0.09 -9.86 -11.87
CA PHE A 255 1.20 -10.40 -11.46
C PHE A 255 1.12 -11.93 -11.37
N PRO A 256 1.49 -12.67 -12.43
CA PRO A 256 1.28 -14.12 -12.51
C PRO A 256 2.15 -14.93 -11.55
N GLN A 257 3.30 -14.40 -11.15
CA GLN A 257 4.24 -15.09 -10.25
C GLN A 257 3.83 -15.07 -8.78
N PHE A 258 2.79 -14.30 -8.43
CA PHE A 258 2.30 -14.26 -7.05
C PHE A 258 1.68 -15.62 -6.65
N PRO A 259 1.82 -16.05 -5.39
CA PRO A 259 1.26 -17.32 -4.91
C PRO A 259 -0.25 -17.42 -5.15
N GLY A 260 -0.71 -18.61 -5.57
CA GLY A 260 -2.13 -18.89 -5.79
C GLY A 260 -2.63 -18.72 -7.24
N GLY A 261 -1.72 -18.69 -8.22
CA GLY A 261 -2.09 -18.55 -9.64
C GLY A 261 -2.18 -17.10 -10.10
N GLY A 262 -1.37 -16.21 -9.53
CA GLY A 262 -1.29 -14.80 -9.87
C GLY A 262 -2.35 -13.92 -9.21
N ARG A 263 -2.12 -12.61 -9.19
CA ARG A 263 -3.01 -11.62 -8.56
C ARG A 263 -3.16 -10.36 -9.39
N TRP A 264 -4.37 -9.80 -9.39
CA TRP A 264 -4.61 -8.44 -9.86
C TRP A 264 -4.34 -7.47 -8.72
N LEU A 265 -3.40 -6.56 -8.91
CA LEU A 265 -3.12 -5.49 -7.95
C LEU A 265 -3.50 -4.15 -8.56
N TYR A 266 -4.17 -3.35 -7.76
CA TYR A 266 -4.22 -1.90 -7.90
C TYR A 266 -3.14 -1.31 -6.99
N PHE A 267 -2.33 -0.40 -7.48
CA PHE A 267 -1.26 0.18 -6.69
C PHE A 267 -1.10 1.67 -6.95
N THR A 268 -0.70 2.38 -5.90
CA THR A 268 -0.50 3.83 -5.92
C THR A 268 0.92 4.10 -5.46
N ALA A 269 1.69 4.83 -6.26
CA ALA A 269 3.00 5.34 -5.86
C ALA A 269 2.95 6.86 -5.70
N ALA A 270 3.50 7.36 -4.60
CA ALA A 270 3.49 8.79 -4.26
C ALA A 270 4.88 9.26 -3.81
N PRO A 271 5.29 10.49 -4.17
CA PRO A 271 6.55 11.06 -3.71
C PRO A 271 6.45 11.45 -2.22
N LEU A 272 7.54 11.19 -1.49
CA LEU A 272 7.71 11.63 -0.10
C LEU A 272 8.62 12.86 -0.10
N HIS A 273 8.16 13.94 0.53
CA HIS A 273 8.89 15.21 0.55
C HIS A 273 9.56 15.44 1.91
N GLY A 274 10.74 16.06 1.87
CA GLY A 274 11.41 16.60 3.06
C GLY A 274 10.76 17.90 3.55
N ALA A 275 11.25 18.39 4.69
CA ALA A 275 10.81 19.67 5.26
C ALA A 275 11.17 20.89 4.37
N ASP A 276 12.12 20.71 3.46
CA ASP A 276 12.54 21.66 2.42
C ASP A 276 11.62 21.64 1.19
N GLY A 277 10.68 20.69 1.10
CA GLY A 277 9.80 20.51 -0.06
C GLY A 277 10.43 19.70 -1.19
N GLU A 278 11.65 19.21 -1.03
CA GLU A 278 12.33 18.36 -2.01
C GLU A 278 11.89 16.90 -1.86
N VAL A 279 11.82 16.16 -2.97
CA VAL A 279 11.51 14.73 -2.94
C VAL A 279 12.68 13.97 -2.31
N ARG A 280 12.40 13.18 -1.27
CA ARG A 280 13.39 12.38 -0.52
C ARG A 280 13.17 10.88 -0.61
N GLY A 281 12.15 10.46 -1.36
CA GLY A 281 11.80 9.06 -1.52
C GLY A 281 10.42 8.92 -2.16
N ALA A 282 9.95 7.69 -2.21
CA ALA A 282 8.60 7.37 -2.68
C ALA A 282 8.02 6.22 -1.86
N VAL A 283 6.70 6.23 -1.72
CA VAL A 283 5.93 5.15 -1.11
C VAL A 283 5.06 4.51 -2.19
N GLU A 284 4.94 3.19 -2.16
CA GLU A 284 4.01 2.46 -3.01
C GLU A 284 3.12 1.56 -2.16
N THR A 285 1.82 1.67 -2.36
CA THR A 285 0.79 0.86 -1.71
C THR A 285 0.18 -0.10 -2.70
N LEU A 286 -0.23 -1.28 -2.24
CA LEU A 286 -0.82 -2.32 -3.08
C LEU A 286 -2.18 -2.72 -2.52
N GLN A 287 -3.13 -2.98 -3.41
CA GLN A 287 -4.45 -3.49 -3.10
C GLN A 287 -4.75 -4.69 -3.99
N ASP A 288 -5.05 -5.83 -3.36
CA ASP A 288 -5.52 -7.01 -4.09
C ASP A 288 -6.97 -6.80 -4.55
N ILE A 289 -7.15 -6.68 -5.86
CA ILE A 289 -8.46 -6.52 -6.50
C ILE A 289 -8.90 -7.80 -7.22
N SER A 290 -8.23 -8.94 -6.98
CA SER A 290 -8.50 -10.21 -7.68
C SER A 290 -9.94 -10.66 -7.48
N LYS A 291 -10.46 -10.59 -6.24
CA LYS A 291 -11.87 -10.94 -5.94
C LYS A 291 -12.85 -10.00 -6.64
N GLN A 292 -12.54 -8.70 -6.71
CA GLN A 292 -13.40 -7.73 -7.40
C GLN A 292 -13.44 -8.03 -8.90
N LYS A 293 -12.29 -8.34 -9.52
CA LYS A 293 -12.22 -8.77 -10.92
C LYS A 293 -12.98 -10.07 -11.17
N GLN A 294 -12.86 -11.06 -10.28
CA GLN A 294 -13.61 -12.32 -10.36
C GLN A 294 -15.11 -12.08 -10.27
N TYR A 295 -15.60 -11.32 -9.28
CA TYR A 295 -17.02 -11.00 -9.16
C TYR A 295 -17.54 -10.18 -10.34
N ALA A 296 -16.75 -9.24 -10.87
CA ALA A 296 -17.11 -8.49 -12.06
C ALA A 296 -17.26 -9.44 -13.27
N ALA A 297 -16.32 -10.36 -13.47
CA ALA A 297 -16.39 -11.35 -14.54
C ALA A 297 -17.57 -12.32 -14.38
N GLU A 298 -17.86 -12.77 -13.16
CA GLU A 298 -19.04 -13.60 -12.87
C GLU A 298 -20.34 -12.85 -13.11
N LEU A 299 -20.42 -11.58 -12.73
CA LEU A 299 -21.59 -10.73 -12.97
C LEU A 299 -21.79 -10.48 -14.46
N GLU A 300 -20.71 -10.21 -15.20
CA GLU A 300 -20.74 -10.08 -16.65
C GLU A 300 -21.17 -11.38 -17.33
N ALA A 301 -20.64 -12.53 -16.91
CA ALA A 301 -21.05 -13.83 -17.41
C ALA A 301 -22.55 -14.10 -17.16
N ARG A 302 -23.07 -13.76 -15.98
CA ARG A 302 -24.50 -13.85 -15.66
C ARG A 302 -25.35 -12.88 -16.49
N ALA A 303 -24.86 -11.67 -16.72
CA ALA A 303 -25.54 -10.66 -17.54
C ALA A 303 -25.60 -11.03 -19.03
N ARG A 304 -24.89 -12.07 -19.46
CA ARG A 304 -24.83 -12.58 -20.85
C ARG A 304 -25.76 -13.77 -21.10
N GLN A 305 -26.38 -14.33 -20.07
CA GLN A 305 -27.30 -15.47 -20.19
C GLN A 305 -28.73 -15.08 -19.80
N ASP A 306 -29.71 -15.82 -20.32
CA ASP A 306 -31.07 -15.77 -19.81
C ASP A 306 -31.12 -16.44 -18.44
N PRO A 307 -31.55 -15.75 -17.37
CA PRO A 307 -31.42 -16.24 -15.99
C PRO A 307 -32.26 -17.48 -15.69
N LEU A 308 -33.29 -17.75 -16.50
CA LEU A 308 -34.13 -18.94 -16.33
C LEU A 308 -33.56 -20.14 -17.09
N THR A 309 -33.25 -19.96 -18.38
CA THR A 309 -32.92 -21.08 -19.28
C THR A 309 -31.42 -21.33 -19.44
N GLY A 310 -30.56 -20.38 -19.05
CA GLY A 310 -29.10 -20.45 -19.27
C GLY A 310 -28.65 -20.25 -20.72
N LEU A 311 -29.58 -20.05 -21.65
CA LEU A 311 -29.29 -19.74 -23.06
C LEU A 311 -28.66 -18.36 -23.22
N ALA A 312 -28.17 -18.06 -24.42
CA ALA A 312 -27.83 -16.69 -24.79
C ALA A 312 -29.05 -15.78 -24.58
N ASN A 313 -28.84 -14.63 -23.95
CA ASN A 313 -29.89 -13.61 -23.90
C ASN A 313 -29.88 -12.74 -25.17
N ARG A 314 -30.77 -11.75 -25.22
CA ARG A 314 -30.86 -10.81 -26.35
C ARG A 314 -29.53 -10.14 -26.70
N MET A 315 -28.75 -9.70 -25.71
CA MET A 315 -27.45 -9.05 -25.96
C MET A 315 -26.48 -10.00 -26.67
N VAL A 316 -26.35 -11.24 -26.18
CA VAL A 316 -25.45 -12.22 -26.78
C VAL A 316 -25.94 -12.69 -28.16
N LEU A 317 -27.26 -12.80 -28.35
CA LEU A 317 -27.83 -13.07 -29.67
C LEU A 317 -27.40 -12.02 -30.69
N GLU A 318 -27.54 -10.73 -30.33
CA GLU A 318 -27.20 -9.62 -31.23
C GLU A 318 -25.70 -9.63 -31.59
N GLU A 319 -24.82 -9.84 -30.62
CA GLU A 319 -23.37 -9.98 -30.84
C GLU A 319 -23.04 -11.15 -31.78
N ARG A 320 -23.58 -12.34 -31.50
CA ARG A 320 -23.31 -13.55 -32.28
C ARG A 320 -23.89 -13.45 -33.69
N LEU A 321 -25.09 -12.89 -33.84
CA LEU A 321 -25.71 -12.66 -35.14
C LEU A 321 -24.90 -11.68 -36.00
N LYS A 322 -24.39 -10.59 -35.41
CA LYS A 322 -23.50 -9.64 -36.10
C LYS A 322 -22.21 -10.31 -36.57
N LEU A 323 -21.61 -11.15 -35.74
CA LEU A 323 -20.42 -11.91 -36.10
C LEU A 323 -20.72 -12.90 -37.23
N ALA A 324 -21.79 -13.68 -37.12
CA ALA A 324 -22.21 -14.66 -38.11
C ALA A 324 -22.53 -14.02 -39.46
N LEU A 325 -23.23 -12.87 -39.48
CA LEU A 325 -23.47 -12.09 -40.70
C LEU A 325 -22.18 -11.60 -41.34
N SER A 326 -21.23 -11.11 -40.54
CA SER A 326 -19.93 -10.64 -41.04
C SER A 326 -19.12 -11.78 -41.67
N GLN A 327 -19.16 -12.97 -41.06
CA GLN A 327 -18.52 -14.18 -41.59
C GLN A 327 -19.22 -14.67 -42.87
N ALA A 328 -20.54 -14.75 -42.87
CA ALA A 328 -21.35 -15.14 -44.02
C ALA A 328 -21.10 -14.21 -45.22
N ALA A 329 -21.07 -12.89 -45.00
CA ALA A 329 -20.74 -11.90 -46.03
C ALA A 329 -19.33 -12.08 -46.60
N ARG A 330 -18.33 -12.29 -45.73
CA ARG A 330 -16.93 -12.49 -46.14
C ARG A 330 -16.74 -13.76 -46.97
N HIS A 331 -17.39 -14.83 -46.58
CA HIS A 331 -17.24 -16.15 -47.20
C HIS A 331 -18.31 -16.46 -48.26
N LYS A 332 -19.23 -15.52 -48.53
CA LYS A 332 -20.38 -15.69 -49.42
C LYS A 332 -21.22 -16.93 -49.09
N ARG A 333 -21.50 -17.11 -47.80
CA ARG A 333 -22.23 -18.25 -47.24
C ARG A 333 -23.65 -17.84 -46.84
N LEU A 334 -24.52 -18.84 -46.78
CA LEU A 334 -25.89 -18.68 -46.30
C LEU A 334 -25.87 -18.49 -44.77
N LEU A 335 -26.85 -17.78 -44.24
CA LEU A 335 -27.14 -17.72 -42.81
C LEU A 335 -28.66 -17.72 -42.66
N ALA A 336 -29.19 -18.51 -41.72
CA ALA A 336 -30.62 -18.52 -41.43
C ALA A 336 -30.90 -18.09 -39.99
N LEU A 337 -31.93 -17.26 -39.83
CA LEU A 337 -32.48 -16.88 -38.55
C LEU A 337 -33.89 -17.44 -38.44
N ALA A 338 -34.13 -18.26 -37.42
CA ALA A 338 -35.44 -18.80 -37.09
C ALA A 338 -35.94 -18.15 -35.79
N PHE A 339 -37.01 -17.37 -35.87
CA PHE A 339 -37.71 -16.78 -34.74
C PHE A 339 -38.85 -17.72 -34.33
N MET A 340 -38.89 -18.15 -33.08
CA MET A 340 -39.82 -19.16 -32.56
C MET A 340 -40.58 -18.62 -31.36
N ASP A 341 -41.86 -18.94 -31.29
CA ASP A 341 -42.72 -18.67 -30.14
C ASP A 341 -43.55 -19.91 -29.79
N LEU A 342 -43.78 -20.15 -28.50
CA LEU A 342 -44.60 -21.25 -28.04
C LEU A 342 -46.10 -20.96 -28.22
N ASP A 343 -46.78 -21.85 -28.91
CA ASP A 343 -48.20 -21.70 -29.15
C ASP A 343 -48.99 -21.84 -27.85
N ARG A 344 -49.74 -20.79 -27.48
CA ARG A 344 -50.63 -20.77 -26.31
C ARG A 344 -49.88 -20.98 -24.98
N PHE A 345 -48.67 -20.44 -24.84
CA PHE A 345 -47.94 -20.48 -23.58
C PHE A 345 -48.66 -19.76 -22.42
N LYS A 346 -49.30 -18.61 -22.67
CA LYS A 346 -49.99 -17.85 -21.62
C LYS A 346 -51.08 -18.66 -20.88
N PRO A 347 -52.00 -19.37 -21.56
CA PRO A 347 -52.92 -20.31 -20.91
C PRO A 347 -52.25 -21.37 -20.02
N ILE A 348 -51.05 -21.84 -20.35
CA ILE A 348 -50.31 -22.80 -19.53
C ILE A 348 -49.93 -22.16 -18.19
N ASN A 349 -49.40 -20.93 -18.20
CA ASN A 349 -49.11 -20.18 -16.98
C ASN A 349 -50.38 -19.89 -16.17
N ASP A 350 -51.46 -19.48 -16.84
CA ASP A 350 -52.71 -19.10 -16.18
C ASP A 350 -53.40 -20.31 -15.51
N GLN A 351 -53.27 -21.52 -16.09
CA GLN A 351 -53.94 -22.73 -15.60
C GLN A 351 -53.07 -23.58 -14.66
N LEU A 352 -51.77 -23.70 -14.93
CA LEU A 352 -50.85 -24.61 -14.22
C LEU A 352 -49.83 -23.85 -13.36
N GLY A 353 -49.82 -22.52 -13.42
CA GLY A 353 -48.94 -21.64 -12.65
C GLY A 353 -47.59 -21.38 -13.32
N HIS A 354 -46.98 -20.25 -12.96
CA HIS A 354 -45.72 -19.79 -13.52
C HIS A 354 -44.56 -20.79 -13.34
N ALA A 355 -44.53 -21.55 -12.24
CA ALA A 355 -43.48 -22.56 -12.02
C ALA A 355 -43.50 -23.67 -13.08
N VAL A 356 -44.68 -24.02 -13.62
CA VAL A 356 -44.81 -25.02 -14.69
C VAL A 356 -44.36 -24.44 -16.02
N GLY A 357 -44.73 -23.19 -16.32
CA GLY A 357 -44.22 -22.50 -17.51
C GLY A 357 -42.71 -22.31 -17.47
N ASP A 358 -42.14 -21.99 -16.32
CA ASP A 358 -40.70 -21.88 -16.14
C ASP A 358 -39.99 -23.22 -16.38
N ALA A 359 -40.51 -24.32 -15.81
CA ALA A 359 -39.98 -25.65 -16.05
C ALA A 359 -40.09 -26.08 -17.52
N LEU A 360 -41.18 -25.70 -18.19
CA LEU A 360 -41.37 -25.92 -19.63
C LEU A 360 -40.31 -25.20 -20.45
N LEU A 361 -40.04 -23.92 -20.16
CA LEU A 361 -39.04 -23.12 -20.87
C LEU A 361 -37.62 -23.65 -20.66
N VAL A 362 -37.28 -24.12 -19.44
CA VAL A 362 -35.99 -24.74 -19.13
C VAL A 362 -35.79 -26.03 -19.93
N GLU A 363 -36.79 -26.92 -19.94
CA GLU A 363 -36.71 -28.17 -20.69
C GLU A 363 -36.70 -27.92 -22.20
N LEU A 364 -37.45 -26.93 -22.68
CA LEU A 364 -37.41 -26.50 -24.08
C LEU A 364 -36.02 -26.03 -24.49
N ALA A 365 -35.38 -25.17 -23.69
CA ALA A 365 -34.03 -24.70 -23.95
C ALA A 365 -33.02 -25.86 -24.09
N ARG A 366 -33.13 -26.87 -23.21
CA ARG A 366 -32.31 -28.09 -23.28
C ARG A 366 -32.54 -28.85 -24.59
N ARG A 367 -33.81 -29.03 -24.99
CA ARG A 367 -34.20 -29.72 -26.22
C ARG A 367 -33.71 -28.99 -27.49
N LEU A 368 -33.85 -27.67 -27.54
CA LEU A 368 -33.38 -26.84 -28.65
C LEU A 368 -31.87 -26.95 -28.81
N THR A 369 -31.13 -26.80 -27.70
CA THR A 369 -29.66 -26.88 -27.70
C THR A 369 -29.17 -28.24 -28.18
N ALA A 370 -29.84 -29.34 -27.80
CA ALA A 370 -29.50 -30.68 -28.26
C ALA A 370 -29.87 -30.96 -29.74
N THR A 371 -30.70 -30.11 -30.35
CA THR A 371 -31.17 -30.29 -31.73
C THR A 371 -30.24 -29.65 -32.75
N VAL A 372 -29.57 -28.55 -32.36
CA VAL A 372 -28.69 -27.76 -33.22
C VAL A 372 -27.22 -28.13 -33.04
N ARG A 373 -26.34 -27.65 -33.93
CA ARG A 373 -24.89 -27.89 -33.83
C ARG A 373 -24.25 -26.87 -32.89
N GLU A 374 -23.03 -27.13 -32.43
CA GLU A 374 -22.27 -26.19 -31.58
C GLU A 374 -22.01 -24.83 -32.28
N ALA A 375 -21.91 -24.82 -33.60
CA ALA A 375 -21.75 -23.61 -34.41
C ALA A 375 -23.02 -22.75 -34.51
N ASP A 376 -24.18 -23.31 -34.15
CA ASP A 376 -25.46 -22.62 -34.15
C ASP A 376 -25.68 -21.91 -32.80
N THR A 377 -26.52 -20.89 -32.79
CA THR A 377 -26.87 -20.17 -31.56
C THR A 377 -28.34 -20.34 -31.25
N VAL A 378 -28.65 -20.72 -30.00
CA VAL A 378 -30.00 -20.68 -29.45
C VAL A 378 -30.03 -19.59 -28.38
N ALA A 379 -30.98 -18.67 -28.51
CA ALA A 379 -31.17 -17.58 -27.57
C ALA A 379 -32.62 -17.47 -27.13
N ARG A 380 -32.85 -17.03 -25.90
CA ARG A 380 -34.18 -16.61 -25.41
C ARG A 380 -34.22 -15.10 -25.35
N VAL A 381 -35.19 -14.50 -26.05
CA VAL A 381 -35.26 -13.05 -26.27
C VAL A 381 -36.22 -12.37 -25.29
N GLY A 382 -37.15 -13.14 -24.72
CA GLY A 382 -38.08 -12.75 -23.66
C GLY A 382 -39.28 -13.69 -23.65
N GLY A 383 -39.98 -13.81 -22.50
CA GLY A 383 -41.21 -14.61 -22.42
C GLY A 383 -41.04 -16.05 -22.94
N ASP A 384 -41.80 -16.39 -23.98
CA ASP A 384 -41.80 -17.64 -24.72
C ASP A 384 -41.12 -17.55 -26.10
N GLU A 385 -40.40 -16.47 -26.36
CA GLU A 385 -39.72 -16.18 -27.63
C GLU A 385 -38.27 -16.66 -27.62
N PHE A 386 -37.93 -17.47 -28.63
CA PHE A 386 -36.60 -17.99 -28.86
C PHE A 386 -36.13 -17.62 -30.27
N VAL A 387 -34.84 -17.38 -30.41
CA VAL A 387 -34.21 -17.16 -31.71
C VAL A 387 -33.09 -18.17 -31.90
N ILE A 388 -33.11 -18.83 -33.05
CA ILE A 388 -32.10 -19.77 -33.48
C ILE A 388 -31.37 -19.17 -34.68
N VAL A 389 -30.05 -19.08 -34.60
CA VAL A 389 -29.19 -18.67 -35.72
C VAL A 389 -28.45 -19.91 -36.21
N LEU A 390 -28.72 -20.31 -37.45
CA LEU A 390 -28.07 -21.43 -38.10
C LEU A 390 -26.92 -20.89 -38.95
N SER A 391 -25.70 -21.24 -38.55
CA SER A 391 -24.47 -20.71 -39.13
C SER A 391 -24.02 -21.57 -40.32
N ASP A 392 -23.86 -20.97 -41.50
CA ASP A 392 -23.40 -21.66 -42.71
C ASP A 392 -24.19 -22.93 -43.08
N PRO A 393 -25.53 -22.89 -43.14
CA PRO A 393 -26.30 -24.01 -43.66
C PRO A 393 -25.97 -24.26 -45.14
N GLU A 394 -25.93 -25.53 -45.52
CA GLU A 394 -25.56 -25.97 -46.88
C GLU A 394 -26.60 -25.55 -47.94
N SER A 395 -27.88 -25.44 -47.55
CA SER A 395 -28.99 -25.08 -48.44
C SER A 395 -30.22 -24.65 -47.63
N LEU A 396 -31.24 -24.11 -48.32
CA LEU A 396 -32.56 -23.88 -47.73
C LEU A 396 -33.19 -25.18 -47.21
N ASP A 397 -33.04 -26.30 -47.93
CA ASP A 397 -33.54 -27.61 -47.48
C ASP A 397 -32.90 -28.03 -46.14
N ALA A 398 -31.62 -27.73 -45.93
CA ALA A 398 -30.94 -28.00 -44.66
C ALA A 398 -31.51 -27.14 -43.52
N VAL A 399 -31.85 -25.88 -43.79
CA VAL A 399 -32.52 -24.99 -42.83
C VAL A 399 -33.89 -25.53 -42.46
N GLU A 400 -34.71 -25.86 -43.47
CA GLU A 400 -36.05 -26.43 -43.26
C GLU A 400 -35.98 -27.75 -42.49
N TYR A 401 -35.00 -28.60 -42.79
CA TYR A 401 -34.79 -29.85 -42.07
C TYR A 401 -34.54 -29.62 -40.57
N VAL A 402 -33.66 -28.67 -40.22
CA VAL A 402 -33.39 -28.34 -38.81
C VAL A 402 -34.62 -27.73 -38.14
N VAL A 403 -35.34 -26.83 -38.81
CA VAL A 403 -36.55 -26.21 -38.25
C VAL A 403 -37.68 -27.22 -38.05
N ARG A 404 -37.89 -28.15 -38.98
CA ARG A 404 -38.85 -29.25 -38.81
C ARG A 404 -38.49 -30.13 -37.62
N ARG A 405 -37.20 -30.48 -37.47
CA ARG A 405 -36.72 -31.22 -36.29
C ARG A 405 -36.98 -30.46 -34.99
N ILE A 406 -36.78 -29.13 -34.97
CA ILE A 406 -37.11 -28.30 -33.81
C ILE A 406 -38.61 -28.42 -33.49
N ILE A 407 -39.49 -28.22 -34.47
CA ILE A 407 -40.94 -28.32 -34.28
C ILE A 407 -41.35 -29.70 -33.76
N ASP A 408 -40.78 -30.77 -34.33
CA ASP A 408 -41.06 -32.15 -33.90
C ASP A 408 -40.62 -32.40 -32.45
N VAL A 409 -39.47 -31.86 -32.05
CA VAL A 409 -38.95 -31.97 -30.67
C VAL A 409 -39.78 -31.15 -29.68
N VAL A 410 -40.29 -29.99 -30.08
CA VAL A 410 -41.21 -29.20 -29.25
C VAL A 410 -42.54 -29.93 -29.08
N ARG A 411 -43.04 -30.58 -30.13
CA ARG A 411 -44.31 -31.31 -30.08
C ARG A 411 -44.29 -32.53 -29.14
N GLN A 412 -43.11 -33.07 -28.83
CA GLN A 412 -43.01 -34.19 -27.91
C GLN A 412 -43.48 -33.80 -26.49
N PRO A 413 -44.23 -34.66 -25.78
CA PRO A 413 -44.73 -34.31 -24.46
C PRO A 413 -43.60 -33.94 -23.47
N PHE A 414 -43.80 -32.88 -22.70
CA PHE A 414 -42.87 -32.41 -21.67
C PHE A 414 -43.19 -33.08 -20.35
N GLN A 415 -42.24 -33.86 -19.84
CA GLN A 415 -42.33 -34.47 -18.51
C GLN A 415 -41.87 -33.46 -17.47
N LEU A 416 -42.82 -32.77 -16.85
CA LEU A 416 -42.57 -31.74 -15.84
C LEU A 416 -42.94 -32.27 -14.44
N PRO A 417 -42.42 -31.69 -13.35
CA PRO A 417 -42.69 -32.18 -11.99
C PRO A 417 -44.18 -32.25 -11.61
N GLN A 418 -45.01 -31.42 -12.23
CA GLN A 418 -46.46 -31.32 -11.98
C GLN A 418 -47.33 -32.07 -13.00
N GLY A 419 -46.73 -32.74 -13.99
CA GLY A 419 -47.46 -33.51 -15.00
C GLY A 419 -46.88 -33.42 -16.40
N CYS A 420 -47.64 -33.96 -17.37
CA CYS A 420 -47.27 -33.96 -18.78
C CYS A 420 -47.91 -32.78 -19.51
N VAL A 421 -47.12 -31.97 -20.20
CA VAL A 421 -47.60 -30.81 -20.99
C VAL A 421 -47.29 -31.02 -22.46
N GLU A 422 -48.26 -30.79 -23.34
CA GLU A 422 -48.08 -30.77 -24.79
C GLU A 422 -48.27 -29.36 -25.31
N VAL A 423 -47.30 -28.87 -26.08
CA VAL A 423 -47.31 -27.52 -26.66
C VAL A 423 -46.75 -27.57 -28.08
N GLY A 424 -47.25 -26.69 -28.94
CA GLY A 424 -46.71 -26.47 -30.28
C GLY A 424 -45.80 -25.24 -30.32
N CYS A 425 -45.14 -25.02 -31.45
CA CYS A 425 -44.47 -23.74 -31.69
C CYS A 425 -44.75 -23.23 -33.11
N SER A 426 -44.73 -21.91 -33.24
CA SER A 426 -44.76 -21.24 -34.54
C SER A 426 -43.38 -20.67 -34.83
N VAL A 427 -42.82 -20.98 -36.00
CA VAL A 427 -41.47 -20.57 -36.40
C VAL A 427 -41.50 -19.71 -37.65
N GLY A 428 -40.74 -18.62 -37.66
CA GLY A 428 -40.52 -17.75 -38.82
C GLY A 428 -39.07 -17.75 -39.24
N ILE A 429 -38.80 -17.95 -40.53
CA ILE A 429 -37.44 -18.08 -41.06
C ILE A 429 -37.10 -16.89 -41.95
N ALA A 430 -35.95 -16.25 -41.71
CA ALA A 430 -35.35 -15.29 -42.62
C ALA A 430 -33.92 -15.71 -43.01
N LEU A 431 -33.50 -15.40 -44.24
CA LEU A 431 -32.24 -15.84 -44.82
C LEU A 431 -31.39 -14.63 -45.24
N TYR A 432 -30.09 -14.73 -44.99
CA TYR A 432 -29.09 -13.87 -45.60
C TYR A 432 -28.33 -14.65 -46.68
N PRO A 433 -28.09 -14.08 -47.87
CA PRO A 433 -28.43 -12.71 -48.29
C PRO A 433 -29.82 -12.58 -48.93
N GLU A 434 -30.60 -13.66 -49.05
CA GLU A 434 -31.82 -13.71 -49.88
C GLU A 434 -32.91 -12.72 -49.46
N HIS A 435 -33.19 -12.61 -48.15
CA HIS A 435 -34.26 -11.75 -47.64
C HIS A 435 -33.73 -10.40 -47.16
N SER A 436 -32.67 -10.40 -46.36
CA SER A 436 -32.14 -9.19 -45.72
C SER A 436 -30.63 -9.24 -45.52
N GLY A 437 -29.99 -8.05 -45.54
CA GLY A 437 -28.54 -7.86 -45.44
C GLY A 437 -28.02 -7.42 -44.07
N ASP A 438 -28.91 -6.93 -43.21
CA ASP A 438 -28.57 -6.39 -41.89
C ASP A 438 -29.34 -7.10 -40.77
N GLN A 439 -28.76 -7.06 -39.57
CA GLN A 439 -29.26 -7.73 -38.37
C GLN A 439 -30.71 -7.35 -38.04
N GLY A 440 -31.04 -6.06 -38.11
CA GLY A 440 -32.36 -5.55 -37.71
C GLY A 440 -33.45 -6.01 -38.68
N SER A 441 -33.16 -5.98 -39.99
CA SER A 441 -34.10 -6.45 -41.00
C SER A 441 -34.30 -7.97 -40.93
N LEU A 442 -33.25 -8.74 -40.69
CA LEU A 442 -33.37 -10.20 -40.58
C LEU A 442 -34.25 -10.65 -39.40
N LEU A 443 -34.11 -9.99 -38.23
CA LEU A 443 -34.96 -10.25 -37.06
C LEU A 443 -36.42 -9.88 -37.34
N ARG A 444 -36.68 -8.71 -37.95
CA ARG A 444 -38.04 -8.28 -38.31
C ARG A 444 -38.70 -9.20 -39.33
N ASP A 445 -37.94 -9.64 -40.34
CA ASP A 445 -38.43 -10.50 -41.41
C ASP A 445 -38.83 -11.88 -40.88
N ALA A 446 -38.03 -12.42 -39.94
CA ALA A 446 -38.30 -13.68 -39.28
C ALA A 446 -39.49 -13.59 -38.33
N ASP A 447 -39.60 -12.52 -37.53
CA ASP A 447 -40.78 -12.27 -36.67
C ASP A 447 -42.07 -12.15 -37.49
N ALA A 448 -42.05 -11.39 -38.59
CA ALA A 448 -43.17 -11.29 -39.51
C ALA A 448 -43.57 -12.65 -40.12
N ALA A 449 -42.58 -13.50 -40.44
CA ALA A 449 -42.82 -14.86 -40.91
C ALA A 449 -43.41 -15.76 -39.80
N MET A 450 -42.94 -15.63 -38.56
CA MET A 450 -43.46 -16.37 -37.41
C MET A 450 -44.93 -16.01 -37.15
N TYR A 451 -45.30 -14.74 -37.27
CA TYR A 451 -46.68 -14.30 -37.18
C TYR A 451 -47.57 -14.91 -38.28
N ARG A 452 -47.05 -15.07 -39.51
CA ARG A 452 -47.75 -15.81 -40.57
C ARG A 452 -47.94 -17.29 -40.22
N ALA A 453 -46.94 -17.94 -39.62
CA ALA A 453 -47.08 -19.32 -39.14
C ALA A 453 -48.18 -19.42 -38.06
N LYS A 454 -48.26 -18.44 -37.15
CA LYS A 454 -49.32 -18.38 -36.11
C LYS A 454 -50.73 -18.26 -36.71
N THR A 455 -50.88 -17.47 -37.77
CA THR A 455 -52.19 -17.25 -38.43
C THR A 455 -52.57 -18.37 -39.40
N ALA A 456 -51.60 -19.10 -39.95
CA ALA A 456 -51.80 -20.23 -40.87
C ALA A 456 -52.18 -21.56 -40.19
N GLY A 457 -52.37 -21.58 -38.87
CA GLY A 457 -52.81 -22.77 -38.13
C GLY A 457 -51.93 -23.16 -36.94
N ARG A 458 -50.81 -22.45 -36.70
CA ARG A 458 -49.82 -22.75 -35.65
C ARG A 458 -49.11 -24.10 -35.85
N ASN A 459 -48.19 -24.44 -34.95
CA ASN A 459 -47.45 -25.71 -34.96
C ASN A 459 -46.77 -26.01 -36.31
N GLY A 460 -46.00 -25.05 -36.81
CA GLY A 460 -45.43 -25.06 -38.14
C GLY A 460 -44.45 -23.91 -38.35
N TYR A 461 -43.91 -23.80 -39.56
CA TYR A 461 -43.02 -22.69 -39.93
C TYR A 461 -43.53 -21.93 -41.15
N SER A 462 -43.07 -20.68 -41.30
CA SER A 462 -43.19 -19.90 -42.51
C SER A 462 -41.84 -19.29 -42.86
N ILE A 463 -41.51 -19.26 -44.15
CA ILE A 463 -40.33 -18.57 -44.65
C ILE A 463 -40.72 -17.15 -45.04
N HIS A 464 -39.84 -16.19 -44.79
CA HIS A 464 -40.01 -14.84 -45.28
C HIS A 464 -40.03 -14.83 -46.81
N SER A 465 -41.09 -14.26 -47.40
CA SER A 465 -41.13 -14.01 -48.84
C SER A 465 -41.18 -12.50 -49.06
N ARG A 466 -40.26 -11.97 -49.87
CA ARG A 466 -40.41 -10.61 -50.39
C ARG A 466 -41.66 -10.60 -51.25
N HIS A 467 -42.66 -9.79 -50.92
CA HIS A 467 -43.70 -9.50 -51.90
C HIS A 467 -43.03 -8.89 -53.13
N ALA A 468 -43.08 -9.61 -54.26
CA ALA A 468 -42.78 -9.01 -55.55
C ALA A 468 -43.74 -7.84 -55.72
N SER A 469 -43.19 -6.62 -55.75
CA SER A 469 -43.95 -5.41 -56.07
C SER A 469 -44.36 -5.42 -57.54
#